data_AF-A0A534MPH4-F1
#
_entry.id   AF-A0A534MPH4-F1
#
_cell.length_a   1.000
_cell.length_b   1.000
_cell.length_c   1.000
_cell.angle_alpha   90.00
_cell.angle_beta   90.00
_cell.angle_gamma   90.00
#
_symmetry.space_group_name_H-M   'P 1'
#
loop_
_entity.id
_entity.type
_entity.pdbx_description
1 polymer ?
#
loop_
_entity_poly.entity_id
_entity_poly.type
_entity_poly.pdbx_seq_one_letter_code
_entity_poly.pdbx_strand_id
1 'polypeptide(L)'
;MPADARIQESNPFVEIATHLFLEDLAGKVGVAGLNNYLVSLAKNLATAMPREEYASWSEFLGALRDGQSTLSTFEEVRPVTERCMTSMRSPFERGWREYAKRVGTFAPVHREVAEYYNHKVRPTAVTSVHIVLHTFREAAAARIRVGEEAVRYEPVASAWVDGATQLPEGAKLESLLKRAGISHTKLGMLLRNHSDVWLLEPF
;
A
#
# COMPACT_ATOMS: atom_id res chain seq x y z
N MET A 1 -10.61 -22.15 -16.47
CA MET A 1 -9.85 -20.88 -16.47
C MET A 1 -8.46 -21.17 -15.94
N PRO A 2 -7.37 -20.77 -16.60
CA PRO A 2 -6.05 -20.93 -16.01
C PRO A 2 -5.92 -19.98 -14.83
N ALA A 3 -5.41 -20.46 -13.71
CA ALA A 3 -5.12 -19.67 -12.53
C ALA A 3 -4.12 -18.56 -12.89
N ASP A 4 -4.33 -17.36 -12.33
CA ASP A 4 -3.39 -16.24 -12.42
C ASP A 4 -1.99 -16.67 -11.94
N ALA A 5 -1.10 -16.95 -12.89
CA ALA A 5 0.26 -17.41 -12.66
C ALA A 5 1.21 -16.32 -12.12
N ARG A 6 0.67 -15.19 -11.63
CA ARG A 6 1.47 -14.09 -11.06
C ARG A 6 1.52 -14.09 -9.53
N ILE A 7 0.75 -14.95 -8.86
CA ILE A 7 0.90 -15.19 -7.42
C ILE A 7 1.64 -16.51 -7.24
N GLN A 8 2.88 -16.45 -6.77
CA GLN A 8 3.71 -17.61 -6.42
C GLN A 8 2.91 -18.66 -5.63
N GLU A 9 3.18 -19.94 -5.93
CA GLU A 9 2.72 -21.05 -5.10
C GLU A 9 3.11 -20.77 -3.64
N SER A 10 2.11 -20.88 -2.78
CA SER A 10 2.10 -20.14 -1.55
C SER A 10 2.40 -20.96 -0.32
N ASN A 11 2.92 -20.31 0.73
CA ASN A 11 3.22 -20.97 2.00
C ASN A 11 2.48 -20.30 3.18
N PRO A 12 1.28 -20.78 3.56
CA PRO A 12 0.53 -20.25 4.70
C PRO A 12 1.31 -20.25 6.02
N PHE A 13 2.28 -21.17 6.19
CA PHE A 13 3.11 -21.19 7.38
C PHE A 13 3.96 -19.92 7.50
N VAL A 14 4.59 -19.49 6.39
CA VAL A 14 5.41 -18.26 6.36
C VAL A 14 4.54 -17.02 6.56
N GLU A 15 3.38 -16.98 5.92
CA GLU A 15 2.44 -15.86 6.03
C GLU A 15 1.95 -15.69 7.48
N ILE A 16 1.52 -16.77 8.11
CA ILE A 16 1.05 -16.75 9.51
C ILE A 16 2.19 -16.42 10.46
N ALA A 17 3.37 -17.03 10.28
CA ALA A 17 4.53 -16.77 11.12
C ALA A 17 4.96 -15.29 11.06
N THR A 18 4.83 -14.64 9.90
CA THR A 18 5.13 -13.22 9.73
C THR A 18 4.20 -12.35 10.59
N HIS A 19 2.90 -12.64 10.60
CA HIS A 19 1.96 -11.92 11.45
C HIS A 19 2.23 -12.14 12.94
N LEU A 20 2.44 -13.39 13.37
CA LEU A 20 2.81 -13.70 14.76
C LEU A 20 4.13 -13.03 15.18
N PHE A 21 5.11 -12.95 14.28
CA PHE A 21 6.36 -12.24 14.52
C PHE A 21 6.12 -10.75 14.78
N LEU A 22 5.24 -10.10 14.02
CA LEU A 22 4.91 -8.70 14.25
C LEU A 22 4.21 -8.50 15.59
N GLU A 23 3.32 -9.42 15.99
CA GLU A 23 2.63 -9.38 17.29
C GLU A 23 3.61 -9.56 18.46
N ASP A 24 4.52 -10.55 18.38
CA ASP A 24 5.57 -10.77 19.38
C ASP A 24 6.53 -9.57 19.47
N LEU A 25 6.93 -9.00 18.33
CA LEU A 25 7.75 -7.81 18.30
C LEU A 25 7.04 -6.65 18.98
N ALA A 26 5.74 -6.44 18.71
CA ALA A 26 4.95 -5.41 19.36
C ALA A 26 4.93 -5.57 20.89
N GLY A 27 4.82 -6.80 21.38
CA GLY A 27 4.90 -7.09 22.82
C GLY A 27 6.23 -6.69 23.46
N LYS A 28 7.32 -6.63 22.68
CA LYS A 28 8.66 -6.26 23.15
C LYS A 28 8.96 -4.77 23.03
N VAL A 29 8.56 -4.13 21.92
CA VAL A 29 8.94 -2.74 21.61
C VAL A 29 7.79 -1.74 21.73
N GLY A 30 6.57 -2.21 22.00
CA GLY A 30 5.36 -1.41 22.04
C GLY A 30 4.96 -0.84 20.68
N VAL A 31 3.83 -0.11 20.67
CA VAL A 31 3.20 0.47 19.47
C VAL A 31 4.16 1.38 18.69
N ALA A 32 4.81 2.32 19.37
CA ALA A 32 5.72 3.27 18.73
C ALA A 32 6.97 2.57 18.15
N GLY A 33 7.51 1.59 18.87
CA GLY A 33 8.65 0.79 18.40
C GLY A 33 8.31 -0.02 17.16
N LEU A 34 7.14 -0.68 17.14
CA LEU A 34 6.68 -1.44 15.99
C LEU A 34 6.43 -0.52 14.78
N ASN A 35 5.81 0.65 14.97
CA ASN A 35 5.66 1.65 13.90
C ASN A 35 7.01 2.01 13.26
N ASN A 36 8.02 2.34 14.06
CA ASN A 36 9.35 2.71 13.58
C ASN A 36 10.03 1.56 12.84
N TYR A 37 9.87 0.33 13.35
CA TYR A 37 10.36 -0.87 12.68
C TYR A 37 9.72 -1.05 11.30
N LEU A 38 8.39 -0.99 11.20
CA LEU A 38 7.66 -1.19 9.93
C LEU A 38 8.04 -0.13 8.88
N VAL A 39 8.16 1.13 9.29
CA VAL A 39 8.64 2.21 8.40
C VAL A 39 10.06 1.93 7.91
N SER A 40 10.95 1.49 8.79
CA SER A 40 12.34 1.19 8.43
C SER A 40 12.45 -0.02 7.50
N LEU A 41 11.69 -1.09 7.80
CA LEU A 41 11.60 -2.30 6.98
C LEU A 41 11.18 -1.95 5.54
N ALA A 42 10.12 -1.15 5.39
CA ALA A 42 9.59 -0.76 4.09
C ALA A 42 10.58 0.11 3.28
N LYS A 43 11.27 1.05 3.94
CA LYS A 43 12.32 1.87 3.31
C LYS A 43 13.53 1.03 2.87
N ASN A 44 13.92 0.04 3.67
CA ASN A 44 15.01 -0.86 3.33
C ASN A 44 14.65 -1.72 2.11
N LEU A 45 13.43 -2.26 2.06
CA LEU A 45 12.94 -2.98 0.89
C LEU A 45 12.97 -2.11 -0.37
N ALA A 46 12.43 -0.88 -0.30
CA ALA A 46 12.46 0.05 -1.44
C ALA A 46 13.90 0.39 -1.89
N THR A 47 14.84 0.50 -0.95
CA THR A 47 16.25 0.79 -1.25
C THR A 47 16.94 -0.34 -2.00
N ALA A 48 16.53 -1.59 -1.72
CA ALA A 48 17.03 -2.79 -2.39
C ALA A 48 16.47 -2.97 -3.82
N MET A 49 15.36 -2.29 -4.15
CA MET A 49 14.80 -2.30 -5.51
C MET A 49 15.68 -1.46 -6.47
N PRO A 50 15.75 -1.79 -7.77
CA PRO A 50 16.50 -0.98 -8.73
C PRO A 50 15.97 0.46 -8.84
N ARG A 51 16.79 1.36 -9.38
CA ARG A 51 16.29 2.66 -9.86
C ARG A 51 15.66 2.47 -11.23
N GLU A 52 14.63 3.23 -11.53
CA GLU A 52 13.93 3.19 -12.81
C GLU A 52 13.97 4.55 -13.49
N GLU A 53 14.16 4.54 -14.79
CA GLU A 53 14.13 5.72 -15.64
C GLU A 53 13.24 5.42 -16.84
N TYR A 54 12.28 6.31 -17.09
CA TYR A 54 11.37 6.24 -18.23
C TYR A 54 11.48 7.54 -19.03
N ALA A 55 11.34 7.48 -20.35
CA ALA A 55 11.44 8.67 -21.20
C ALA A 55 10.19 9.56 -21.11
N SER A 56 9.01 8.99 -20.80
CA SER A 56 7.75 9.74 -20.71
C SER A 56 6.79 9.17 -19.68
N TRP A 57 5.83 9.99 -19.25
CA TRP A 57 4.79 9.56 -18.30
C TRP A 57 3.95 8.41 -18.85
N SER A 58 3.65 8.44 -20.16
CA SER A 58 2.88 7.37 -20.79
C SER A 58 3.65 6.04 -20.80
N GLU A 59 4.97 6.06 -20.97
CA GLU A 59 5.81 4.86 -20.88
C GLU A 59 5.81 4.30 -19.46
N PHE A 60 5.99 5.16 -18.46
CA PHE A 60 5.93 4.77 -17.06
C PHE A 60 4.58 4.14 -16.68
N LEU A 61 3.46 4.74 -17.08
CA LEU A 61 2.13 4.17 -16.84
C LEU A 61 1.93 2.83 -17.56
N GLY A 62 2.53 2.66 -18.73
CA GLY A 62 2.59 1.37 -19.44
C GLY A 62 3.31 0.31 -18.61
N ALA A 63 4.53 0.61 -18.16
CA ALA A 63 5.32 -0.29 -17.33
C ALA A 63 4.62 -0.66 -16.01
N LEU A 64 3.95 0.31 -15.37
CA LEU A 64 3.17 0.09 -14.16
C LEU A 64 2.00 -0.89 -14.40
N ARG A 65 1.24 -0.69 -15.47
CA ARG A 65 0.11 -1.57 -15.84
C ARG A 65 0.57 -2.97 -16.21
N ASP A 66 1.72 -3.07 -16.86
CA ASP A 66 2.24 -4.33 -17.39
C ASP A 66 3.04 -5.11 -16.32
N GLY A 67 3.15 -4.58 -15.10
CA GLY A 67 3.80 -5.24 -13.96
C GLY A 67 5.32 -5.13 -13.94
N GLN A 68 5.88 -4.19 -14.72
CA GLN A 68 7.32 -4.03 -14.95
C GLN A 68 7.95 -2.97 -14.06
N SER A 69 7.15 -2.11 -13.42
CA SER A 69 7.65 -1.18 -12.40
C SER A 69 7.74 -1.84 -11.02
N THR A 70 8.68 -1.37 -10.21
CA THR A 70 8.84 -1.68 -8.78
C THR A 70 7.53 -1.49 -8.02
N LEU A 71 6.76 -0.46 -8.37
CA LEU A 71 5.47 -0.17 -7.73
C LEU A 71 4.39 -1.24 -8.01
N SER A 72 4.57 -2.05 -9.05
CA SER A 72 3.68 -3.16 -9.43
C SER A 72 4.28 -4.55 -9.20
N THR A 73 5.46 -4.63 -8.58
CA THR A 73 6.17 -5.91 -8.39
C THR A 73 5.46 -6.84 -7.41
N PHE A 74 4.87 -6.30 -6.35
CA PHE A 74 4.24 -7.08 -5.28
C PHE A 74 2.72 -7.05 -5.32
N GLU A 75 2.11 -6.26 -6.19
CA GLU A 75 0.68 -6.04 -6.24
C GLU A 75 0.18 -5.71 -7.64
N GLU A 76 -1.10 -6.03 -7.89
CA GLU A 76 -1.76 -5.63 -9.12
C GLU A 76 -2.20 -4.16 -9.02
N VAL A 77 -1.46 -3.29 -9.69
CA VAL A 77 -1.75 -1.86 -9.80
C VAL A 77 -2.53 -1.57 -11.08
N ARG A 78 -3.61 -0.81 -10.97
CA ARG A 78 -4.39 -0.33 -12.11
C ARG A 78 -4.51 1.19 -12.09
N PRO A 79 -4.04 1.87 -13.15
CA PRO A 79 -4.34 3.28 -13.36
C PRO A 79 -5.85 3.50 -13.59
N VAL A 80 -6.43 4.43 -12.83
CA VAL A 80 -7.81 4.92 -13.01
C VAL A 80 -7.82 6.20 -13.84
N THR A 81 -6.82 7.04 -13.63
CA THR A 81 -6.49 8.22 -14.43
C THR A 81 -4.98 8.23 -14.67
N GLU A 82 -4.45 9.27 -15.31
CA GLU A 82 -2.99 9.41 -15.46
C GLU A 82 -2.26 9.57 -14.13
N ARG A 83 -2.94 10.01 -13.07
CA ARG A 83 -2.34 10.27 -11.75
C ARG A 83 -2.91 9.41 -10.64
N CYS A 84 -4.11 8.85 -10.83
CA CYS A 84 -4.76 8.01 -9.83
C CYS A 84 -4.50 6.54 -10.13
N MET A 85 -3.94 5.85 -9.15
CA MET A 85 -3.67 4.42 -9.17
C MET A 85 -4.53 3.72 -8.13
N THR A 86 -4.81 2.45 -8.38
CA THR A 86 -5.52 1.59 -7.44
C THR A 86 -4.81 0.27 -7.29
N SER A 87 -4.84 -0.25 -6.07
CA SER A 87 -4.42 -1.62 -5.78
C SER A 87 -5.66 -2.49 -5.70
N MET A 88 -5.77 -3.49 -6.57
CA MET A 88 -6.95 -4.37 -6.60
C MET A 88 -7.09 -5.15 -5.29
N ARG A 89 -5.99 -5.71 -4.81
CA ARG A 89 -5.92 -6.47 -3.55
C ARG A 89 -4.63 -6.13 -2.82
N SER A 90 -4.68 -6.15 -1.50
CA SER A 90 -3.48 -5.98 -0.71
C SER A 90 -2.58 -7.21 -0.84
N PRO A 91 -1.26 -7.05 -0.98
CA PRO A 91 -0.30 -8.17 -0.90
C PRO A 91 -0.41 -8.97 0.40
N PHE A 92 -0.90 -8.32 1.47
CA PHE A 92 -1.05 -8.92 2.79
C PHE A 92 -2.43 -9.52 3.03
N GLU A 93 -3.42 -9.30 2.16
CA GLU A 93 -4.80 -9.78 2.34
C GLU A 93 -4.84 -11.30 2.52
N ARG A 94 -4.03 -12.01 1.73
CA ARG A 94 -4.04 -13.47 1.72
C ARG A 94 -3.52 -14.06 3.02
N GLY A 95 -2.33 -13.62 3.47
CA GLY A 95 -1.77 -14.02 4.76
C GLY A 95 -2.69 -13.65 5.91
N TRP A 96 -3.35 -12.50 5.81
CA TRP A 96 -4.36 -12.08 6.77
C TRP A 96 -5.54 -13.05 6.86
N ARG A 97 -6.11 -13.46 5.72
CA ARG A 97 -7.20 -14.44 5.66
C ARG A 97 -6.77 -15.82 6.17
N GLU A 98 -5.55 -16.25 5.85
CA GLU A 98 -5.04 -17.56 6.28
C GLU A 98 -4.79 -17.61 7.80
N TYR A 99 -4.27 -16.53 8.39
CA TYR A 99 -4.19 -16.35 9.84
C TYR A 99 -5.58 -16.39 10.47
N ALA A 100 -6.52 -15.58 9.97
CA ALA A 100 -7.88 -15.51 10.51
C ALA A 100 -8.57 -16.89 10.50
N LYS A 101 -8.35 -17.67 9.44
CA LYS A 101 -8.91 -19.01 9.27
C LYS A 101 -8.30 -20.06 10.20
N ARG A 102 -7.00 -19.97 10.53
CA ARG A 102 -6.25 -21.06 11.21
C ARG A 102 -5.85 -20.75 12.65
N VAL A 103 -5.57 -19.49 12.94
CA VAL A 103 -5.14 -19.02 14.27
C VAL A 103 -6.31 -18.35 14.98
N GLY A 104 -7.08 -17.52 14.26
CA GLY A 104 -8.25 -16.82 14.81
C GLY A 104 -8.08 -15.31 14.78
N THR A 105 -8.41 -14.64 15.88
CA THR A 105 -8.43 -13.17 15.93
C THR A 105 -7.03 -12.59 16.06
N PHE A 106 -6.71 -11.60 15.23
CA PHE A 106 -5.49 -10.81 15.32
C PHE A 106 -5.38 -10.03 16.63
N ALA A 107 -4.16 -9.83 17.11
CA ALA A 107 -3.93 -8.94 18.24
C ALA A 107 -4.35 -7.49 17.91
N PRO A 108 -4.94 -6.75 18.87
CA PRO A 108 -5.37 -5.36 18.67
C PRO A 108 -4.25 -4.42 18.21
N VAL A 109 -3.00 -4.77 18.51
CA VAL A 109 -1.81 -3.98 18.21
C VAL A 109 -1.69 -3.60 16.72
N HIS A 110 -2.19 -4.43 15.81
CA HIS A 110 -2.19 -4.10 14.38
C HIS A 110 -3.04 -2.87 14.05
N ARG A 111 -4.13 -2.61 14.80
CA ARG A 111 -4.97 -1.41 14.66
C ARG A 111 -4.39 -0.25 15.45
N GLU A 112 -3.94 -0.49 16.69
CA GLU A 112 -3.34 0.55 17.54
C GLU A 112 -2.11 1.21 16.87
N VAL A 113 -1.29 0.42 16.19
CA VAL A 113 -0.13 0.94 15.43
C VAL A 113 -0.55 1.74 14.20
N ALA A 114 -1.65 1.35 13.54
CA ALA A 114 -2.21 2.12 12.44
C ALA A 114 -2.76 3.47 12.92
N GLU A 115 -3.48 3.49 14.04
CA GLU A 115 -3.95 4.72 14.70
C GLU A 115 -2.78 5.63 15.08
N TYR A 116 -1.75 5.07 15.69
CA TYR A 116 -0.52 5.81 16.01
C TYR A 116 0.11 6.44 14.75
N TYR A 117 0.26 5.67 13.67
CA TYR A 117 0.76 6.17 12.40
C TYR A 117 -0.14 7.27 11.82
N ASN A 118 -1.46 7.09 11.86
CA ASN A 118 -2.42 8.04 11.34
C ASN A 118 -2.34 9.40 12.03
N HIS A 119 -2.16 9.40 13.35
CA HIS A 119 -2.00 10.62 14.14
C HIS A 119 -0.64 11.31 13.94
N LYS A 120 0.44 10.55 13.69
CA LYS A 120 1.80 11.10 13.65
C LYS A 120 2.32 11.38 12.23
N VAL A 121 1.84 10.64 11.24
CA VAL A 121 2.40 10.65 9.88
C VAL A 121 1.34 11.07 8.86
N ARG A 122 0.32 10.24 8.62
CA ARG A 122 -0.80 10.57 7.72
C ARG A 122 -2.00 9.63 7.93
N PRO A 123 -3.24 10.14 7.91
CA PRO A 123 -4.44 9.35 8.22
C PRO A 123 -4.92 8.51 7.02
N THR A 124 -4.19 7.43 6.71
CA THR A 124 -4.52 6.54 5.57
C THR A 124 -4.38 5.05 5.88
N ALA A 125 -3.82 4.65 7.02
CA ALA A 125 -3.62 3.25 7.36
C ALA A 125 -4.83 2.68 8.15
N VAL A 126 -5.40 1.55 7.71
CA VAL A 126 -6.43 0.83 8.49
C VAL A 126 -5.79 -0.14 9.49
N THR A 127 -4.66 -0.72 9.10
CA THR A 127 -3.90 -1.71 9.87
C THR A 127 -2.41 -1.49 9.65
N SER A 128 -1.58 -2.05 10.54
CA SER A 128 -0.11 -1.93 10.48
C SER A 128 0.51 -2.31 9.13
N VAL A 129 -0.08 -3.22 8.34
CA VAL A 129 0.46 -3.58 7.02
C VAL A 129 0.34 -2.44 6.00
N HIS A 130 -0.62 -1.54 6.16
CA HIS A 130 -0.73 -0.34 5.31
C HIS A 130 0.45 0.61 5.55
N ILE A 131 1.04 0.61 6.74
CA ILE A 131 2.25 1.39 7.03
C ILE A 131 3.39 0.91 6.13
N VAL A 132 3.54 -0.42 6.01
CA VAL A 132 4.53 -1.03 5.11
C VAL A 132 4.25 -0.63 3.67
N LEU A 133 3.00 -0.78 3.20
CA LEU A 133 2.62 -0.46 1.82
C LEU A 133 2.85 1.01 1.47
N HIS A 134 2.29 1.94 2.24
CA HIS A 134 2.43 3.38 1.96
C HIS A 134 3.89 3.83 2.03
N THR A 135 4.65 3.34 3.01
CA THR A 135 6.07 3.70 3.16
C THR A 135 6.91 3.12 2.03
N PHE A 136 6.66 1.86 1.63
CA PHE A 136 7.35 1.24 0.51
C PHE A 136 7.05 1.99 -0.79
N ARG A 137 5.77 2.24 -1.10
CA ARG A 137 5.35 2.96 -2.32
C ARG A 137 5.95 4.37 -2.37
N GLU A 138 5.97 5.08 -1.25
CA GLU A 138 6.61 6.41 -1.15
C GLU A 138 8.11 6.35 -1.44
N ALA A 139 8.83 5.45 -0.79
CA ALA A 139 10.27 5.31 -0.96
C ALA A 139 10.64 4.75 -2.34
N ALA A 140 9.82 3.87 -2.91
CA ALA A 140 10.01 3.32 -4.25
C ALA A 140 9.74 4.37 -5.34
N ALA A 141 8.65 5.13 -5.23
CA ALA A 141 8.34 6.21 -6.18
C ALA A 141 9.47 7.24 -6.25
N ALA A 142 10.07 7.61 -5.11
CA ALA A 142 11.20 8.53 -5.05
C ALA A 142 12.47 8.03 -5.79
N ARG A 143 12.51 6.76 -6.21
CA ARG A 143 13.60 6.15 -6.99
C ARG A 143 13.29 6.04 -8.48
N ILE A 144 12.10 6.49 -8.89
CA ILE A 144 11.66 6.49 -10.27
C ILE A 144 11.85 7.90 -10.83
N ARG A 145 12.42 7.97 -12.04
CA ARG A 145 12.49 9.19 -12.84
C ARG A 145 11.72 9.02 -14.13
N VAL A 146 11.03 10.10 -14.52
CA VAL A 146 10.31 10.18 -15.79
C VAL A 146 10.77 11.44 -16.50
N GLY A 147 11.55 11.28 -17.56
CA GLY A 147 12.33 12.37 -18.13
C GLY A 147 13.28 12.96 -17.08
N GLU A 148 13.15 14.24 -16.79
CA GLU A 148 13.93 14.93 -15.76
C GLU A 148 13.24 15.01 -14.40
N GLU A 149 11.96 14.63 -14.32
CA GLU A 149 11.13 14.77 -13.13
C GLU A 149 11.22 13.53 -12.23
N ALA A 150 11.19 13.74 -10.92
CA ALA A 150 11.06 12.65 -9.96
C ALA A 150 9.58 12.25 -9.83
N VAL A 151 9.32 11.02 -9.39
CA VAL A 151 7.93 10.60 -9.12
C VAL A 151 7.61 10.77 -7.64
N ARG A 152 6.50 11.46 -7.35
CA ARG A 152 5.94 11.58 -6.00
C ARG A 152 4.74 10.65 -5.84
N TYR A 153 4.68 10.01 -4.68
CA TYR A 153 3.54 9.19 -4.24
C TYR A 153 2.74 9.88 -3.14
N GLU A 154 1.42 9.76 -3.18
CA GLU A 154 0.56 10.15 -2.06
C GLU A 154 -0.67 9.24 -1.90
N PRO A 155 -0.94 8.68 -0.71
CA PRO A 155 -2.13 7.86 -0.49
C PRO A 155 -3.40 8.73 -0.43
N VAL A 156 -4.48 8.23 -1.03
CA VAL A 156 -5.80 8.88 -1.00
C VAL A 156 -6.72 8.19 0.00
N ALA A 157 -6.83 6.86 -0.09
CA ALA A 157 -7.65 6.06 0.81
C ALA A 157 -7.21 4.59 0.82
N SER A 158 -7.49 3.91 1.92
CA SER A 158 -7.27 2.47 2.06
C SER A 158 -8.55 1.79 2.56
N ALA A 159 -8.76 0.55 2.13
CA ALA A 159 -9.84 -0.33 2.54
C ALA A 159 -9.24 -1.68 2.95
N TRP A 160 -9.83 -2.29 3.97
CA TRP A 160 -9.42 -3.60 4.47
C TRP A 160 -10.48 -4.67 4.25
N VAL A 161 -10.06 -5.93 4.41
CA VAL A 161 -10.87 -7.12 4.10
C VAL A 161 -12.13 -7.26 4.97
N ASP A 162 -12.17 -6.56 6.10
CA ASP A 162 -13.30 -6.47 7.03
C ASP A 162 -14.25 -5.30 6.71
N GLY A 163 -14.01 -4.56 5.62
CA GLY A 163 -14.79 -3.41 5.19
C GLY A 163 -14.40 -2.09 5.85
N ALA A 164 -13.44 -2.09 6.78
CA ALA A 164 -12.93 -0.85 7.35
C ALA A 164 -12.19 -0.02 6.31
N THR A 165 -12.39 1.30 6.34
CA THR A 165 -11.75 2.24 5.42
C THR A 165 -11.09 3.39 6.19
N GLN A 166 -9.95 3.87 5.69
CA GLN A 166 -9.28 5.05 6.23
C GLN A 166 -8.95 6.01 5.09
N LEU A 167 -9.31 7.27 5.28
CA LEU A 167 -9.04 8.37 4.36
C LEU A 167 -8.83 9.69 5.13
N PRO A 168 -8.14 10.68 4.55
CA PRO A 168 -8.02 12.01 5.16
C PRO A 168 -9.36 12.74 5.24
N GLU A 169 -9.46 13.72 6.13
CA GLU A 169 -10.67 14.53 6.31
C GLU A 169 -10.58 15.91 5.63
N GLY A 170 -11.74 16.51 5.37
CA GLY A 170 -11.90 17.90 4.99
C GLY A 170 -11.12 18.31 3.73
N ALA A 171 -10.49 19.49 3.79
CA ALA A 171 -9.81 20.10 2.65
C ALA A 171 -8.67 19.25 2.07
N LYS A 172 -8.06 18.37 2.88
CA LYS A 172 -7.00 17.49 2.40
C LYS A 172 -7.54 16.46 1.41
N LEU A 173 -8.69 15.84 1.71
CA LEU A 173 -9.33 14.89 0.81
C LEU A 173 -9.74 15.56 -0.51
N GLU A 174 -10.36 16.74 -0.44
CA GLU A 174 -10.75 17.48 -1.64
C GLU A 174 -9.56 17.80 -2.56
N SER A 175 -8.43 18.20 -1.97
CA SER A 175 -7.19 18.46 -2.72
C SER A 175 -6.67 17.19 -3.42
N LEU A 176 -6.69 16.05 -2.72
CA LEU A 176 -6.26 14.76 -3.26
C LEU A 176 -7.17 14.30 -4.40
N LEU A 177 -8.49 14.38 -4.23
CA LEU A 177 -9.47 14.01 -5.24
C LEU A 177 -9.35 14.86 -6.49
N LYS A 178 -9.14 16.18 -6.33
CA LYS A 178 -8.89 17.09 -7.44
C LYS A 178 -7.62 16.72 -8.21
N ARG A 179 -6.51 16.43 -7.52
CA ARG A 179 -5.24 16.00 -8.14
C ARG A 179 -5.36 14.64 -8.81
N ALA A 180 -6.17 13.74 -8.25
CA ALA A 180 -6.46 12.42 -8.80
C ALA A 180 -7.35 12.48 -10.04
N GLY A 181 -8.10 13.58 -10.22
CA GLY A 181 -9.10 13.70 -11.28
C GLY A 181 -10.29 12.76 -11.05
N ILE A 182 -10.64 12.47 -9.79
CA ILE A 182 -11.78 11.60 -9.44
C ILE A 182 -12.73 12.32 -8.47
N SER A 183 -14.01 11.95 -8.51
CA SER A 183 -15.01 12.45 -7.56
C SER A 183 -15.09 11.56 -6.30
N HIS A 184 -15.76 12.06 -5.26
CA HIS A 184 -16.16 11.25 -4.09
C HIS A 184 -16.92 9.99 -4.49
N THR A 185 -17.86 10.11 -5.43
CA THR A 185 -18.62 8.97 -5.94
C THR A 185 -17.70 7.92 -6.56
N LYS A 186 -16.72 8.35 -7.38
CA LYS A 186 -15.76 7.45 -7.99
C LYS A 186 -14.87 6.80 -6.93
N LEU A 187 -14.39 7.56 -5.94
CA LEU A 187 -13.62 7.01 -4.80
C LEU A 187 -14.43 5.92 -4.09
N GLY A 188 -15.68 6.20 -3.72
CA GLY A 188 -16.55 5.23 -3.07
C GLY A 188 -16.84 3.99 -3.91
N MET A 189 -16.87 4.11 -5.24
CA MET A 189 -16.98 2.94 -6.14
C MET A 189 -15.69 2.11 -6.16
N LEU A 190 -14.52 2.74 -6.13
CA LEU A 190 -13.23 2.05 -6.10
C LEU A 190 -13.06 1.27 -4.80
N LEU A 191 -13.36 1.89 -3.64
CA LEU A 191 -13.18 1.25 -2.33
C LEU A 191 -14.09 0.02 -2.10
N ARG A 192 -15.05 -0.28 -2.99
CA ARG A 192 -15.82 -1.52 -2.94
C ARG A 192 -15.03 -2.75 -3.39
N ASN A 193 -14.04 -2.55 -4.27
CA ASN A 193 -13.35 -3.64 -4.97
C ASN A 193 -11.82 -3.51 -4.96
N HIS A 194 -11.29 -2.41 -4.41
CA HIS A 194 -9.87 -2.10 -4.39
C HIS A 194 -9.41 -1.83 -2.95
N SER A 195 -8.24 -2.34 -2.58
CA SER A 195 -7.66 -2.18 -1.25
C SER A 195 -7.08 -0.80 -1.01
N ASP A 196 -6.58 -0.14 -2.05
CA ASP A 196 -5.95 1.17 -1.93
C ASP A 196 -6.26 2.04 -3.13
N VAL A 197 -6.41 3.33 -2.89
CA VAL A 197 -6.44 4.40 -3.89
C VAL A 197 -5.33 5.37 -3.56
N TRP A 198 -4.50 5.69 -4.54
CA TRP A 198 -3.31 6.51 -4.34
C TRP A 198 -2.95 7.29 -5.61
N LEU A 199 -2.02 8.23 -5.44
CA LEU A 199 -1.60 9.18 -6.45
C LEU A 199 -0.15 8.97 -6.82
N LEU A 200 0.13 9.17 -8.10
CA LEU A 200 1.45 9.41 -8.64
C LEU A 200 1.43 10.70 -9.44
N GLU A 201 2.44 11.54 -9.25
CA GLU A 201 2.63 12.74 -10.04
C GLU A 201 4.12 13.04 -10.22
N PRO A 202 4.51 13.69 -11.31
CA PRO A 202 5.84 14.25 -11.44
C PRO A 202 6.09 15.35 -10.38
N PHE A 203 7.33 15.47 -9.92
CA PHE A 203 7.81 16.43 -8.92
C PHE A 203 9.17 17.02 -9.29
#